data_AF-A0A015L096-F1
#
_entry.id   AF-A0A015L096-F1
#
_cell.length_a   1.000
_cell.length_b   1.000
_cell.length_c   1.000
_cell.angle_alpha   90.00
_cell.angle_beta   90.00
_cell.angle_gamma   90.00
#
_symmetry.space_group_name_H-M   'P 1'
#
loop_
_entity.id
_entity.type
_entity.pdbx_description
1 polymer ?
#
loop_
_entity_poly.entity_id
_entity_poly.type
_entity_poly.pdbx_seq_one_letter_code
_entity_poly.pdbx_strand_id
1 'polypeptide(L)'
;MDNNNNGDGELEDVSSVDMNFQFPMGWALKSNQKVGGKGKGKRMTKQVKELLKSFFLNGNLNQKDKMSAKDMYNELLTFVESGELKAEDFPKITTIQNWISAYARTFKEQATENMVNNAL
;
A
#
# COMPACT_ATOMS: atom_id res chain seq x y z
N MET A 1 -46.88 54.20 -16.67
CA MET A 1 -46.07 53.96 -17.87
C MET A 1 -44.62 53.82 -17.39
N ASP A 2 -44.20 52.56 -17.30
CA ASP A 2 -42.89 52.01 -17.66
C ASP A 2 -41.62 52.44 -16.88
N ASN A 3 -41.33 51.62 -15.86
CA ASN A 3 -40.09 50.88 -15.57
C ASN A 3 -38.76 51.28 -16.28
N ASN A 4 -37.72 51.55 -15.48
CA ASN A 4 -36.32 51.14 -15.73
C ASN A 4 -35.48 51.43 -14.46
N ASN A 5 -35.30 50.47 -13.55
CA ASN A 5 -34.24 49.46 -13.50
C ASN A 5 -32.82 50.01 -13.68
N ASN A 6 -32.04 49.95 -12.61
CA ASN A 6 -30.60 49.63 -12.50
C ASN A 6 -30.17 50.14 -11.12
N GLY A 7 -30.20 49.31 -10.08
CA GLY A 7 -29.36 48.11 -10.02
C GLY A 7 -28.05 48.48 -9.33
N ASP A 8 -28.18 49.01 -8.13
CA ASP A 8 -27.19 49.07 -7.06
C ASP A 8 -26.84 47.64 -6.60
N GLY A 9 -26.33 46.84 -7.54
CA GLY A 9 -25.62 45.61 -7.24
C GLY A 9 -24.18 45.98 -6.98
N GLU A 10 -23.88 46.33 -5.74
CA GLU A 10 -22.54 46.28 -5.19
C GLU A 10 -21.98 44.91 -5.58
N LEU A 11 -21.03 44.89 -6.53
CA LEU A 11 -20.35 43.67 -6.95
C LEU A 11 -19.53 43.24 -5.76
N GLU A 12 -20.14 42.42 -4.89
CA GLU A 12 -19.40 41.68 -3.88
C GLU A 12 -18.26 40.95 -4.60
N ASP A 13 -17.06 41.36 -4.25
CA ASP A 13 -15.82 40.81 -4.74
C ASP A 13 -15.82 39.29 -4.53
N VAL A 14 -16.08 38.56 -5.62
CA VAL A 14 -16.10 37.10 -5.67
C VAL A 14 -14.72 36.50 -5.32
N SER A 15 -13.68 37.33 -5.12
CA SER A 15 -12.39 36.90 -4.57
C SER A 15 -12.46 36.50 -3.07
N SER A 16 -13.50 36.92 -2.35
CA SER A 16 -13.60 36.71 -0.89
C SER A 16 -13.83 35.25 -0.49
N VAL A 17 -14.48 34.45 -1.35
CA VAL A 17 -14.97 33.12 -0.97
C VAL A 17 -13.84 32.06 -0.95
N ASP A 18 -12.70 32.32 -1.58
CA ASP A 18 -11.60 31.35 -1.70
C ASP A 18 -10.48 31.55 -0.66
N MET A 19 -10.47 32.68 0.07
CA MET A 19 -9.42 32.96 1.07
C MET A 19 -9.59 32.16 2.36
N ASN A 20 -10.77 31.59 2.62
CA ASN A 20 -11.04 30.92 3.89
C ASN A 20 -10.56 29.46 3.93
N PHE A 21 -9.95 28.96 2.85
CA PHE A 21 -9.38 27.61 2.77
C PHE A 21 -7.87 27.64 2.51
N GLN A 22 -7.15 28.58 3.12
CA GLN A 22 -5.69 28.53 3.13
C GLN A 22 -5.21 27.43 4.07
N PHE A 23 -4.59 26.38 3.51
CA PHE A 23 -3.87 25.41 4.33
C PHE A 23 -2.68 26.09 5.03
N PRO A 24 -2.45 25.81 6.32
CA PRO A 24 -1.28 26.30 7.03
C PRO A 24 0.00 26.04 6.25
N MET A 25 0.90 27.04 6.25
CA MET A 25 2.19 26.94 5.57
C MET A 25 2.91 25.67 6.05
N GLY A 26 3.18 24.77 5.11
CA GLY A 26 3.81 23.50 5.41
C GLY A 26 2.89 22.29 5.58
N TRP A 27 1.58 22.40 5.32
CA TRP A 27 0.69 21.24 5.26
C TRP A 27 1.12 20.20 4.20
N ALA A 28 1.64 20.68 3.07
CA ALA A 28 2.15 19.83 1.98
C ALA A 28 3.64 19.47 2.13
N LEU A 29 4.33 19.96 3.17
CA LEU A 29 5.74 19.65 3.35
C LEU A 29 5.89 18.22 3.86
N LYS A 30 6.69 17.42 3.15
CA LYS A 30 7.02 16.05 3.53
C LYS A 30 7.66 15.93 4.92
N SER A 31 8.40 16.96 5.35
CA SER A 31 8.97 17.06 6.71
C SER A 31 7.89 17.10 7.79
N ASN A 32 6.71 17.64 7.47
CA ASN A 32 5.58 17.83 8.38
C ASN A 32 4.56 16.70 8.26
N GLN A 33 4.78 15.75 7.35
CA GLN A 33 3.97 14.56 7.22
C GLN A 33 4.06 13.78 8.53
N LYS A 34 2.97 13.79 9.31
CA LYS A 34 2.78 12.82 10.40
C LYS A 34 2.58 11.46 9.74
N VAL A 35 3.69 10.73 9.53
CA VAL A 35 3.62 9.34 9.12
C VAL A 35 2.94 8.64 10.28
N GLY A 36 1.64 8.37 10.14
CA GLY A 36 0.88 7.64 11.15
C GLY A 36 1.67 6.39 11.48
N GLY A 37 2.16 6.27 12.71
CA GLY A 37 2.91 5.11 13.14
C GLY A 37 2.05 3.91 12.82
N LYS A 38 2.46 3.10 11.84
CA LYS A 38 1.77 1.84 11.51
C LYS A 38 1.57 1.14 12.85
N GLY A 39 0.29 0.98 13.23
CA GLY A 39 -0.09 0.68 14.61
C GLY A 39 0.68 -0.50 15.19
N LYS A 40 0.68 -0.63 16.53
CA LYS A 40 1.30 -1.74 17.27
C LYS A 40 0.68 -3.13 16.97
N GLY A 41 0.10 -3.34 15.80
CA GLY A 41 -0.39 -4.63 15.35
C GLY A 41 0.75 -5.63 15.24
N LYS A 42 0.45 -6.89 15.59
CA LYS A 42 1.39 -8.01 15.47
C LYS A 42 1.91 -8.07 14.04
N ARG A 43 3.25 -8.05 13.90
CA ARG A 43 3.90 -8.18 12.60
C ARG A 43 4.06 -9.66 12.25
N MET A 44 4.00 -9.95 10.96
CA MET A 44 4.32 -11.27 10.42
C MET A 44 5.75 -11.65 10.79
N THR A 45 5.95 -12.88 11.28
CA THR A 45 7.25 -13.40 11.69
C THR A 45 8.18 -13.59 10.49
N LYS A 46 9.49 -13.75 10.76
CA LYS A 46 10.49 -13.98 9.70
C LYS A 46 10.20 -15.29 8.96
N GLN A 47 9.90 -16.36 9.70
CA GLN A 47 9.58 -17.68 9.15
C GLN A 47 8.42 -17.62 8.15
N VAL A 48 7.31 -16.97 8.50
CA VAL A 48 6.16 -16.84 7.58
C VAL A 48 6.56 -16.07 6.30
N LYS A 49 7.38 -15.02 6.42
CA LYS A 49 7.87 -14.29 5.23
C LYS A 49 8.78 -15.14 4.35
N GLU A 50 9.60 -16.01 4.93
CA GLU A 50 10.48 -16.91 4.19
C GLU A 50 9.69 -17.99 3.44
N LEU A 51 8.65 -18.55 4.06
CA LEU A 51 7.73 -19.48 3.41
C LEU A 51 6.95 -18.80 2.26
N LEU A 52 6.38 -17.62 2.50
CA LEU A 52 5.70 -16.88 1.43
C LEU A 52 6.65 -16.51 0.28
N LYS A 53 7.92 -16.23 0.59
CA LYS A 53 8.96 -15.98 -0.42
C LYS A 53 9.26 -17.22 -1.25
N SER A 54 9.42 -18.40 -0.64
CA SER A 54 9.69 -19.64 -1.39
C SER A 54 8.53 -19.98 -2.33
N PHE A 55 7.29 -19.90 -1.85
CA PHE A 55 6.09 -20.11 -2.67
C PHE A 55 6.02 -19.15 -3.86
N PHE A 56 6.27 -17.86 -3.61
CA PHE A 56 6.24 -16.84 -4.68
C PHE A 56 7.31 -17.10 -5.75
N LEU A 57 8.53 -17.46 -5.33
CA LEU A 57 9.63 -17.71 -6.26
C LEU A 57 9.44 -18.99 -7.07
N ASN A 58 8.89 -20.05 -6.49
CA ASN A 58 8.52 -21.27 -7.22
C ASN A 58 7.53 -20.96 -8.35
N GLY A 59 6.51 -20.14 -8.06
CA GLY A 59 5.56 -19.68 -9.07
C GLY A 59 6.16 -18.78 -10.17
N ASN A 60 7.30 -18.14 -9.90
CA ASN A 60 8.04 -17.36 -10.89
C ASN A 60 8.88 -18.27 -11.80
N LEU A 61 9.45 -19.34 -11.25
CA LEU A 61 10.19 -20.37 -12.00
C LEU A 61 9.28 -21.20 -12.90
N ASN A 62 8.09 -21.55 -12.41
CA ASN A 62 7.10 -22.33 -13.14
C ASN A 62 5.70 -21.79 -12.90
N GLN A 63 5.03 -21.38 -13.98
CA GLN A 63 3.70 -20.79 -13.90
C GLN A 63 2.65 -21.75 -13.33
N LYS A 64 2.84 -23.07 -13.47
CA LYS A 64 1.94 -24.08 -12.88
C LYS A 64 1.99 -24.10 -11.36
N ASP A 65 3.11 -23.69 -10.79
CA ASP A 65 3.34 -23.63 -9.34
C ASP A 65 2.97 -22.25 -8.77
N LYS A 66 2.38 -21.37 -9.59
CA LYS A 66 1.98 -20.03 -9.17
C LYS A 66 0.80 -20.11 -8.20
N MET A 67 1.08 -19.80 -6.94
CA MET A 67 0.08 -19.79 -5.88
C MET A 67 -0.66 -18.45 -5.78
N SER A 68 -1.98 -18.52 -5.64
CA SER A 68 -2.79 -17.39 -5.17
C SER A 68 -2.59 -17.17 -3.66
N ALA A 69 -3.11 -16.06 -3.13
CA ALA A 69 -3.09 -15.81 -1.68
C ALA A 69 -3.84 -16.89 -0.89
N LYS A 70 -4.88 -17.51 -1.49
CA LYS A 70 -5.63 -18.61 -0.88
C LYS A 70 -4.82 -19.90 -0.88
N ASP A 71 -4.09 -20.17 -1.96
CA ASP A 71 -3.25 -21.37 -2.04
C ASP A 71 -2.10 -21.28 -1.03
N MET A 72 -1.41 -20.13 -0.96
CA MET A 72 -0.36 -19.89 0.05
C MET A 72 -0.91 -20.00 1.49
N TYR A 73 -2.16 -19.60 1.72
CA TYR A 73 -2.81 -19.77 3.02
C TYR A 73 -3.01 -21.24 3.37
N ASN A 74 -3.48 -22.05 2.42
CA ASN A 74 -3.66 -23.49 2.61
C ASN A 74 -2.31 -24.20 2.81
N GLU A 75 -1.28 -23.82 2.05
CA GLU A 75 0.07 -24.34 2.26
C GLU A 75 0.56 -24.02 3.66
N LEU A 76 0.47 -22.75 4.10
CA LEU A 76 0.83 -22.37 5.47
C LEU A 76 0.03 -23.12 6.53
N LEU A 77 -1.22 -23.52 6.25
CA LEU A 77 -2.03 -24.31 7.17
C LEU A 77 -1.39 -25.69 7.40
N THR A 78 -0.82 -26.32 6.38
CA THR A 78 -0.10 -27.61 6.54
C THR A 78 1.11 -27.50 7.46
N PHE A 79 1.81 -26.34 7.44
CA PHE A 79 2.91 -26.05 8.39
C PHE A 79 2.39 -25.84 9.82
N VAL A 80 1.18 -25.28 9.98
CA VAL A 80 0.55 -25.17 11.31
C VAL A 80 0.13 -26.53 11.83
N GLU A 81 -0.49 -27.36 10.98
CA GLU A 81 -0.96 -28.70 11.33
C GLU A 81 0.19 -29.66 11.68
N SER A 82 1.33 -29.54 11.00
CA SER A 82 2.57 -30.28 11.32
C SER A 82 3.31 -29.76 12.55
N GLY A 83 2.92 -28.59 13.08
CA GLY A 83 3.60 -27.94 14.21
C GLY A 83 4.90 -27.23 13.83
N GLU A 84 5.27 -27.18 12.55
CA GLU A 84 6.42 -26.44 12.06
C GLU A 84 6.21 -24.92 12.15
N LEU A 85 4.97 -24.46 12.09
CA LEU A 85 4.57 -23.06 12.26
C LEU A 85 3.60 -22.90 13.44
N LYS A 86 3.84 -21.88 14.28
CA LYS A 86 2.94 -21.56 15.39
C LYS A 86 1.62 -21.01 14.85
N ALA A 87 0.49 -21.53 15.35
CA ALA A 87 -0.84 -21.05 14.99
C ALA A 87 -1.03 -19.54 15.23
N GLU A 88 -0.36 -18.98 16.24
CA GLU A 88 -0.39 -17.55 16.54
C GLU A 88 0.24 -16.67 15.45
N ASP A 89 1.16 -17.23 14.68
CA ASP A 89 1.89 -16.54 13.61
C ASP A 89 1.19 -16.70 12.25
N PHE A 90 0.11 -17.48 12.20
CA PHE A 90 -0.66 -17.74 11.02
C PHE A 90 -1.36 -16.46 10.49
N PRO A 91 -1.00 -15.98 9.29
CA PRO A 91 -1.53 -14.73 8.77
C PRO A 91 -2.92 -14.91 8.16
N LYS A 92 -3.72 -13.83 8.16
CA LYS A 92 -4.97 -13.77 7.40
C LYS A 92 -4.67 -13.74 5.90
N ILE A 93 -5.58 -14.27 5.08
CA ILE A 93 -5.49 -14.25 3.61
C ILE A 93 -5.25 -12.82 3.07
N THR A 94 -5.95 -11.81 3.60
CA THR A 94 -5.77 -10.40 3.19
C THR A 94 -4.35 -9.88 3.48
N THR A 95 -3.72 -10.38 4.55
CA THR A 95 -2.34 -10.02 4.89
C THR A 95 -1.37 -10.66 3.90
N ILE A 96 -1.61 -11.91 3.49
CA ILE A 96 -0.83 -12.60 2.46
C ILE A 96 -0.97 -11.86 1.12
N GLN A 97 -2.18 -11.48 0.71
CA GLN A 97 -2.42 -10.74 -0.52
C GLN A 97 -1.67 -9.39 -0.55
N ASN A 98 -1.72 -8.63 0.56
CA ASN A 98 -0.99 -7.37 0.70
C ASN A 98 0.52 -7.60 0.66
N TRP A 99 1.00 -8.68 1.28
CA TRP A 99 2.41 -9.06 1.26
C TRP A 99 2.88 -9.42 -0.15
N ILE A 100 2.12 -10.23 -0.91
CA ILE A 100 2.42 -10.57 -2.31
C ILE A 100 2.53 -9.31 -3.16
N SER A 101 1.57 -8.40 -3.02
CA SER A 101 1.54 -7.14 -3.78
C SER A 101 2.78 -6.28 -3.50
N ALA A 102 3.15 -6.13 -2.22
CA ALA A 102 4.34 -5.40 -1.81
C ALA A 102 5.63 -6.08 -2.29
N TYR A 103 5.73 -7.40 -2.10
CA TYR A 103 6.91 -8.17 -2.48
C TYR A 103 7.15 -8.18 -3.99
N ALA A 104 6.09 -8.36 -4.79
CA ALA A 104 6.16 -8.33 -6.24
C ALA A 104 6.65 -6.97 -6.77
N ARG A 105 6.26 -5.87 -6.12
CA ARG A 105 6.76 -4.53 -6.46
C ARG A 105 8.26 -4.43 -6.19
N THR A 106 8.69 -4.76 -4.98
CA THR A 106 10.12 -4.68 -4.61
C THR A 106 10.99 -5.64 -5.44
N PHE A 107 10.46 -6.80 -5.81
CA PHE A 107 11.15 -7.78 -6.64
C PHE A 107 11.42 -7.24 -8.06
N LYS A 108 10.45 -6.53 -8.65
CA LYS A 108 10.64 -5.86 -9.94
C LYS A 108 11.63 -4.71 -9.86
N GLU A 109 11.54 -3.88 -8.82
CA GLU A 109 12.48 -2.77 -8.58
C GLU A 109 13.92 -3.29 -8.47
N GLN A 110 14.16 -4.35 -7.70
CA GLN A 110 15.48 -4.98 -7.60
C GLN A 110 15.99 -5.55 -8.92
N ALA A 111 15.12 -6.17 -9.72
CA ALA A 111 15.51 -6.67 -11.04
C ALA A 111 15.98 -5.51 -11.94
N THR A 112 15.28 -4.38 -11.92
CA THR A 112 15.68 -3.19 -12.70
C THR A 112 16.96 -2.55 -12.18
N GLU A 113 17.15 -2.43 -10.86
CA GLU A 113 18.37 -1.89 -10.27
C GLU A 113 19.60 -2.74 -10.62
N ASN A 114 19.46 -4.07 -10.55
CA ASN A 114 20.54 -4.99 -10.91
C ASN A 114 20.92 -4.88 -12.39
N MET A 115 19.94 -4.67 -13.29
CA MET A 115 20.22 -4.44 -14.71
C MET A 115 21.01 -3.16 -14.95
N VAL A 116 20.68 -2.07 -14.24
CA VAL A 116 21.40 -0.79 -14.35
C VAL A 116 22.82 -0.89 -13.81
N ASN A 117 23.00 -1.52 -12.64
CA ASN A 117 24.32 -1.65 -12.00
C ASN A 117 25.26 -2.58 -12.79
N ASN A 118 24.74 -3.61 -13.46
CA ASN A 118 25.54 -4.52 -14.28
C ASN A 118 25.86 -3.98 -15.69
N ALA A 119 25.25 -2.87 -16.09
CA ALA A 119 25.47 -2.22 -17.39
C ALA A 119 26.50 -1.07 -17.33
N LEU A 120 27.00 -0.74 -16.13
CA LEU A 120 28.08 0.21 -15.83
C LEU A 120 29.38 -0.53 -15.56
#